data_AF-A0A3L6L2N7-F1
#
_entry.id   AF-A0A3L6L2N7-F1
#
_cell.length_a   1.000
_cell.length_b   1.000
_cell.length_c   1.000
_cell.angle_alpha   90.00
_cell.angle_beta   90.00
_cell.angle_gamma   90.00
#
_symmetry.space_group_name_H-M   'P 1'
#
loop_
_entity.id
_entity.type
_entity.pdbx_description
1 polymer ?
#
loop_
_entity_poly.entity_id
_entity_poly.type
_entity_poly.pdbx_seq_one_letter_code
_entity_poly.pdbx_strand_id
1 'polypeptide(L)'
;MKLHDFLLKFLNTYDTINVAMDVFVKNPRRYIVDAEILEDIQGTDEFKTVRTAIDLSEKEIYYLRQWEEKGRGEIREFVGPVARGRLDAAVIAAKRAEKRAVQTARGAVNLEGVY
;
A
#
# COMPACT_ATOMS: atom_id res chain seq x y z
N MET A 1 -10.27 -8.80 7.38
CA MET A 1 -10.09 -8.49 8.82
C MET A 1 -11.26 -7.62 9.25
N LYS A 2 -11.88 -7.91 10.40
CA LYS A 2 -12.88 -7.02 10.99
C LYS A 2 -12.23 -6.09 12.02
N LEU A 3 -12.92 -5.02 12.38
CA LEU A 3 -12.49 -4.04 13.39
C LEU A 3 -12.19 -4.72 14.73
N HIS A 4 -13.06 -5.63 15.18
CA HIS A 4 -12.84 -6.32 16.45
C HIS A 4 -11.54 -7.16 16.44
N ASP A 5 -11.27 -7.89 15.35
CA ASP A 5 -10.03 -8.67 15.21
C ASP A 5 -8.78 -7.78 15.29
N PHE A 6 -8.87 -6.58 14.74
CA PHE A 6 -7.81 -5.59 14.79
C PHE A 6 -7.63 -5.02 16.20
N LEU A 7 -8.73 -4.65 16.87
CA LEU A 7 -8.70 -4.05 18.22
C LEU A 7 -8.20 -5.01 19.30
N LEU A 8 -8.47 -6.31 19.15
CA LEU A 8 -7.96 -7.34 20.09
C LEU A 8 -6.43 -7.35 20.19
N LYS A 9 -5.70 -6.88 19.17
CA LYS A 9 -4.23 -6.72 19.24
C LYS A 9 -3.79 -5.65 20.24
N PHE A 10 -4.65 -4.69 20.54
CA PHE A 10 -4.41 -3.60 21.48
C PHE A 10 -4.90 -3.94 22.90
N LEU A 11 -5.26 -5.21 23.16
CA LEU A 11 -5.75 -5.74 24.43
C LEU A 11 -6.99 -5.01 24.99
N ASN A 12 -7.68 -4.24 24.15
CA ASN A 12 -8.85 -3.45 24.52
C ASN A 12 -10.04 -3.85 23.64
N THR A 13 -11.12 -4.29 24.27
CA THR A 13 -12.42 -4.40 23.63
C THR A 13 -13.16 -3.09 23.84
N TYR A 14 -12.94 -2.16 22.92
CA TYR A 14 -13.79 -0.98 22.81
C TYR A 14 -15.18 -1.47 22.39
N ASP A 15 -16.23 -1.11 23.14
CA ASP A 15 -17.63 -1.48 22.87
C ASP A 15 -18.12 -0.82 21.58
N THR A 16 -17.65 -1.34 20.45
CA THR A 16 -17.82 -0.79 19.10
C THR A 16 -18.51 -1.79 18.19
N ILE A 17 -19.22 -1.28 17.19
CA ILE A 17 -19.84 -2.10 16.17
C ILE A 17 -18.75 -2.81 15.36
N ASN A 18 -18.81 -4.15 15.32
CA ASN A 18 -17.83 -4.96 14.60
C ASN A 18 -18.05 -4.90 13.07
N VAL A 19 -17.45 -3.90 12.43
CA VAL A 19 -17.49 -3.70 10.98
C VAL A 19 -16.25 -4.25 10.28
N ALA A 20 -16.30 -4.35 8.96
CA ALA A 20 -15.12 -4.66 8.16
C ALA A 20 -14.10 -3.50 8.22
N MET A 21 -12.81 -3.81 8.18
CA MET A 21 -11.74 -2.79 8.30
C MET A 21 -11.77 -1.76 7.17
N ASP A 22 -12.14 -2.17 5.96
CA ASP A 22 -12.31 -1.28 4.81
C ASP A 22 -13.44 -0.25 5.01
N VAL A 23 -14.50 -0.62 5.73
CA VAL A 23 -15.57 0.29 6.13
C VAL A 23 -15.12 1.20 7.27
N PHE A 24 -14.45 0.66 8.29
CA PHE A 24 -13.96 1.42 9.44
C PHE A 24 -13.00 2.54 9.01
N VAL A 25 -12.00 2.21 8.20
CA VAL A 25 -10.90 3.10 7.82
C VAL A 25 -11.38 4.33 7.02
N LYS A 26 -12.54 4.24 6.35
CA LYS A 26 -13.14 5.38 5.62
C LYS A 26 -13.66 6.47 6.55
N ASN A 27 -14.20 6.10 7.71
CA ASN A 27 -14.67 7.05 8.71
C ASN A 27 -14.53 6.49 10.14
N PRO A 28 -13.30 6.47 10.70
CA PRO A 28 -13.02 5.86 11.99
C PRO A 28 -13.79 6.50 13.16
N ARG A 29 -13.98 7.83 13.11
CA ARG A 29 -14.70 8.63 14.12
C ARG A 29 -16.16 8.21 14.31
N ARG A 30 -16.74 7.51 13.33
CA ARG A 30 -18.10 6.96 13.42
C ARG A 30 -18.18 5.75 14.37
N TYR A 31 -17.07 5.05 14.57
CA TYR A 31 -17.00 3.81 15.34
C TYR A 31 -16.24 3.97 16.66
N ILE A 32 -15.29 4.90 16.71
CA ILE A 32 -14.49 5.22 17.89
C ILE A 32 -14.65 6.71 18.16
N VAL A 33 -15.39 7.03 19.22
CA VAL A 33 -15.71 8.41 19.63
C VAL A 33 -14.57 9.02 20.45
N ASP A 34 -13.86 8.19 21.21
CA ASP A 34 -12.71 8.60 22.00
C ASP A 34 -11.55 9.01 21.08
N ALA A 35 -11.10 10.25 21.24
CA ALA A 35 -10.10 10.85 20.36
C ALA A 35 -8.68 10.31 20.60
N GLU A 36 -8.33 9.99 21.84
CA GLU A 36 -7.00 9.47 22.21
C GLU A 36 -6.84 8.05 21.69
N ILE A 37 -7.85 7.20 21.92
CA ILE A 37 -7.89 5.83 21.38
C ILE A 37 -7.82 5.85 19.86
N LEU A 38 -8.55 6.78 19.22
CA LEU A 38 -8.55 6.87 17.77
C LEU A 38 -7.17 7.31 17.24
N GLU A 39 -6.52 8.27 17.89
CA GLU A 39 -5.17 8.72 17.52
C GLU A 39 -4.16 7.57 17.61
N ASP A 40 -4.18 6.81 18.70
CA ASP A 40 -3.33 5.64 18.90
C ASP A 40 -3.53 4.61 17.77
N ILE A 41 -4.78 4.29 17.47
CA ILE A 41 -5.13 3.36 16.37
C ILE A 41 -4.63 3.88 15.02
N GLN A 42 -4.84 5.16 14.73
CA GLN A 42 -4.38 5.77 13.47
C GLN A 42 -2.86 5.85 13.36
N GLY A 43 -2.17 5.88 14.51
CA GLY A 43 -0.71 5.81 14.60
C GLY A 43 -0.13 4.47 14.18
N THR A 44 -0.91 3.39 14.19
CA THR A 44 -0.42 2.02 13.96
C THR A 44 -0.06 1.74 12.50
N ASP A 45 0.95 0.89 12.31
CA ASP A 45 1.39 0.47 10.99
C ASP A 45 0.30 -0.33 10.25
N GLU A 46 -0.46 -1.16 10.97
CA GLU A 46 -1.58 -1.89 10.38
C GLU A 46 -2.69 -0.96 9.87
N PHE A 47 -3.11 0.05 10.67
CA PHE A 47 -4.12 1.01 10.22
C PHE A 47 -3.63 1.76 8.98
N LYS A 48 -2.41 2.28 9.01
CA LYS A 48 -1.77 2.98 7.88
C LYS A 48 -1.71 2.09 6.63
N THR A 49 -1.35 0.82 6.79
CA THR A 49 -1.25 -0.14 5.68
C THR A 49 -2.61 -0.38 5.02
N VAL A 50 -3.65 -0.64 5.82
CA VAL A 50 -5.01 -0.85 5.29
C VAL A 50 -5.52 0.42 4.64
N ARG A 51 -5.27 1.59 5.24
CA ARG A 51 -5.64 2.90 4.70
C ARG A 51 -5.01 3.13 3.34
N THR A 52 -3.70 2.96 3.23
CA THR A 52 -2.99 3.08 1.95
C THR A 52 -3.54 2.12 0.89
N ALA A 53 -3.85 0.88 1.24
CA ALA A 53 -4.40 -0.10 0.29
C ALA A 53 -5.79 0.31 -0.25
N ILE A 54 -6.65 0.85 0.62
CA ILE A 54 -7.97 1.37 0.23
C ILE A 54 -7.80 2.60 -0.65
N ASP A 55 -6.96 3.55 -0.25
CA ASP A 55 -6.73 4.79 -1.00
C ASP A 55 -6.18 4.48 -2.42
N LEU A 56 -5.26 3.53 -2.55
CA LEU A 56 -4.76 3.05 -3.85
C LEU A 56 -5.87 2.43 -4.70
N SER A 57 -6.75 1.62 -4.09
CA SER A 57 -7.87 0.98 -4.79
C SER A 57 -8.89 2.01 -5.27
N GLU A 58 -9.19 3.03 -4.47
CA GLU A 58 -10.07 4.15 -4.84
C GLU A 58 -9.51 5.00 -5.98
N LYS A 59 -8.19 4.98 -6.18
CA LYS A 59 -7.50 5.61 -7.32
C LYS A 59 -7.22 4.64 -8.47
N GLU A 60 -7.78 3.43 -8.42
CA GLU A 60 -7.60 2.37 -9.41
C GLU A 60 -6.12 2.03 -9.68
N ILE A 61 -5.31 1.98 -8.62
CA ILE A 61 -3.90 1.58 -8.66
C ILE A 61 -3.76 0.20 -8.01
N TYR A 62 -3.61 -0.81 -8.86
CA TYR A 62 -3.46 -2.21 -8.46
C TYR A 62 -2.06 -2.76 -8.78
N TYR A 63 -1.35 -2.14 -9.72
CA TYR A 63 -0.05 -2.61 -10.21
C TYR A 63 1.02 -1.51 -10.19
N LEU A 64 2.30 -1.91 -10.11
CA LEU A 64 3.44 -0.96 -10.14
C LEU A 64 3.47 -0.07 -11.39
N ARG A 65 3.02 -0.59 -12.53
CA ARG A 65 2.89 0.20 -13.77
C ARG A 65 1.88 1.35 -13.58
N GLN A 66 0.73 1.05 -13.00
CA GLN A 66 -0.29 2.06 -12.71
C GLN A 66 0.19 3.05 -11.65
N TRP A 67 0.96 2.60 -10.65
CA TRP A 67 1.60 3.50 -9.69
C TRP A 67 2.56 4.48 -10.38
N GLU A 68 3.34 4.02 -11.34
CA GLU A 68 4.24 4.88 -12.11
C GLU A 68 3.49 5.89 -13.00
N GLU A 69 2.44 5.43 -13.66
CA GLU A 69 1.66 6.22 -14.63
C GLU A 69 0.71 7.20 -13.93
N LYS A 70 -0.13 6.68 -13.03
CA LYS A 70 -1.21 7.41 -12.36
C LYS A 70 -0.81 7.98 -11.01
N GLY A 71 0.09 7.32 -10.29
CA GLY A 71 0.52 7.74 -8.95
C GLY A 71 1.44 8.95 -9.00
N ARG A 72 0.98 10.09 -9.53
CA ARG A 72 1.67 11.38 -9.57
C ARG A 72 0.83 12.43 -8.83
N GLY A 73 1.46 13.54 -8.43
CA GLY A 73 0.78 14.64 -7.73
C GLY A 73 0.12 14.18 -6.42
N GLU A 74 -1.15 14.54 -6.25
CA GLU A 74 -1.94 14.32 -5.04
C GLU A 74 -1.93 12.85 -4.55
N ILE A 75 -1.93 11.87 -5.46
CA ILE A 75 -1.93 10.44 -5.09
C ILE A 75 -0.67 10.06 -4.29
N ARG A 76 0.48 10.68 -4.60
CA ARG A 76 1.72 10.44 -3.86
C ARG A 76 1.71 11.10 -2.47
N GLU A 77 0.91 12.13 -2.27
CA GLU A 77 0.79 12.80 -0.97
C GLU A 77 -0.09 11.98 -0.03
N PHE A 78 -1.16 11.38 -0.55
CA PHE A 78 -2.09 10.56 0.24
C PHE A 78 -1.51 9.23 0.73
N VAL A 79 -0.68 8.57 -0.07
CA VAL A 79 -0.11 7.24 0.24
C VAL A 79 0.89 7.27 1.41
N GLY A 80 1.25 8.46 1.91
CA GLY A 80 2.20 8.63 3.00
C GLY A 80 3.65 8.41 2.53
N PRO A 81 4.63 9.08 3.16
CA PRO A 81 6.00 9.14 2.64
C PRO A 81 6.69 7.78 2.62
N VAL A 82 6.42 6.92 3.61
CA VAL A 82 7.04 5.59 3.74
C VAL A 82 6.56 4.65 2.63
N ALA A 83 5.25 4.49 2.45
CA ALA A 83 4.72 3.60 1.42
C ALA A 83 5.04 4.13 0.01
N ARG A 84 4.98 5.46 -0.20
CA ARG A 84 5.45 6.09 -1.44
C ARG A 84 6.89 5.71 -1.76
N GLY A 85 7.80 5.85 -0.80
CA GLY A 85 9.22 5.52 -0.98
C GLY A 85 9.44 4.05 -1.34
N ARG A 86 8.69 3.14 -0.72
CA ARG A 86 8.73 1.70 -1.04
C ARG A 86 8.24 1.41 -2.47
N LEU A 87 7.12 2.01 -2.88
CA LEU A 87 6.57 1.81 -4.23
C LEU A 87 7.49 2.40 -5.31
N ASP A 88 8.08 3.57 -5.07
CA ASP A 88 9.06 4.19 -5.98
C ASP A 88 10.32 3.33 -6.12
N ALA A 89 10.85 2.81 -5.00
CA ALA A 89 11.97 1.88 -5.03
C ALA A 89 11.64 0.60 -5.80
N ALA A 90 10.43 0.06 -5.62
CA ALA A 90 9.96 -1.12 -6.35
C ALA A 90 9.86 -0.88 -7.86
N VAL A 91 9.35 0.27 -8.31
CA VAL A 91 9.35 0.67 -9.74
C VAL A 91 10.76 0.74 -10.30
N ILE A 92 11.69 1.38 -9.58
CA ILE A 92 13.10 1.49 -10.01
C ILE A 92 13.74 0.10 -10.12
N ALA A 93 13.51 -0.77 -9.13
CA ALA A 93 14.04 -2.13 -9.12
C ALA A 93 13.48 -2.96 -10.30
N ALA A 94 12.17 -2.90 -10.55
CA ALA A 94 11.52 -3.60 -11.65
C ALA A 94 12.09 -3.19 -13.01
N LYS A 95 12.25 -1.88 -13.26
CA LYS A 95 12.85 -1.37 -14.50
C LYS A 95 14.31 -1.79 -14.68
N ARG A 96 15.09 -1.83 -13.60
CA ARG A 96 16.47 -2.31 -13.65
C ARG A 96 16.52 -3.80 -13.99
N ALA A 97 15.63 -4.61 -13.41
CA ALA A 97 15.53 -6.03 -13.71
C ALA A 97 15.15 -6.26 -15.18
N GLU A 98 14.15 -5.54 -15.70
CA GLU A 98 13.73 -5.61 -17.11
C GLU A 98 14.88 -5.27 -18.06
N LYS A 99 15.61 -4.16 -17.80
CA LYS A 99 16.78 -3.78 -18.61
C LYS A 99 17.87 -4.86 -18.63
N ARG A 100 18.15 -5.50 -17.48
CA ARG A 100 19.11 -6.60 -17.41
C ARG A 100 18.65 -7.81 -18.20
N ALA A 101 17.37 -8.18 -18.07
CA ALA A 101 16.80 -9.30 -18.82
C ALA A 101 16.92 -9.10 -20.35
N VAL A 102 16.62 -7.89 -20.84
CA VAL A 102 16.79 -7.56 -22.27
C VAL A 102 18.25 -7.64 -22.71
N GLN A 103 19.19 -7.18 -21.88
CA GLN A 103 20.63 -7.25 -22.19
C GLN A 103 21.12 -8.70 -22.23
N THR A 104 20.71 -9.54 -21.28
CA THR A 104 21.03 -10.97 -21.26
C THR A 104 20.47 -11.68 -22.48
N ALA A 105 19.20 -11.43 -22.84
CA ALA A 105 18.59 -12.01 -24.03
C ALA A 105 19.32 -11.60 -25.33
N ARG A 106 19.65 -10.31 -25.46
CA ARG A 106 20.41 -9.81 -26.63
C ARG A 106 21.83 -10.38 -26.70
N GLY A 107 22.48 -10.57 -25.55
CA GLY A 107 23.78 -11.23 -25.47
C GLY A 107 23.74 -12.70 -25.89
N ALA A 108 22.69 -13.43 -25.50
CA ALA A 108 22.49 -14.82 -25.90
C ALA A 108 22.26 -14.98 -27.42
N VAL A 109 21.41 -14.14 -28.01
CA VAL A 109 21.17 -14.14 -29.48
C VAL A 109 22.46 -13.87 -30.26
N ASN A 110 23.33 -12.99 -29.76
CA ASN A 110 24.63 -12.71 -30.37
C ASN A 110 25.63 -13.86 -30.25
N LEU A 111 25.45 -14.81 -29.33
CA LEU A 111 26.33 -15.98 -29.18
C LEU A 111 25.88 -17.16 -30.05
N GLU A 112 24.59 -17.27 -30.36
CA GLU A 112 24.06 -18.31 -31.27
C GLU A 112 24.37 -18.00 -32.74
N GLY A 113 24.53 -16.73 -33.13
CA GLY A 113 24.85 -16.32 -34.50
C GLY A 113 26.34 -16.38 -34.88
N VAL A 114 27.20 -16.94 -34.03
CA VAL A 114 28.68 -16.98 -34.23
C VAL A 114 29.18 -18.40 -34.52
N TYR A 115 28.29 -19.34 -34.86
CA TYR A 115 28.65 -20.70 -35.28
C TYR A 115 28.40 -20.93 -36.77
#